data_AF-A0A8E2JKK3-F1
#
_entry.id   AF-A0A8E2JKK3-F1
#
_cell.length_a   1.000
_cell.length_b   1.000
_cell.length_c   1.000
_cell.angle_alpha   90.00
_cell.angle_beta   90.00
_cell.angle_gamma   90.00
#
_symmetry.space_group_name_H-M   'P 1'
#
loop_
_entity.id
_entity.type
_entity.pdbx_description
1 polymer ?
#
loop_
_entity_poly.entity_id
_entity_poly.type
_entity_poly.pdbx_seq_one_letter_code
_entity_poly.pdbx_strand_id
1 'polypeptide(L)'
;MHRNNPSPPSLKRSLSGESNGSQVSRTSSTLLFGEIPLTPASADSRSNRSNSSICNLVLSTSSSFLRFWLSDSCRDAFLSQVPQKDLLNLRLVCHDFGTRAAPYLFEDVSVTFRPSTFTKPARMAALDRIGRHVKTLTFNMHHGAQTFLPPLIDPVTGEERPFIYEPQVQTPPTLLGKVRQPKYGSWEMTDLLIKQYPPLFHSATNIPAFIRAFSALRSLAHLKINCPGQEPAQRYRRSTVDYALISLRIAIERSPLKELNTLTFLSIHPAGLLYLQPMLGLGSTPGSSKRWNQIRKLAIHMDSFPFDQPSRTEHLRILHTYLRTLSPCLSRLFFRWKGDRGPSPLSLDREPCLQPPRSTDPSLPQAHGPRPLRFPRLRYMELENALMDSSQISTFISCHRRTLAEFNFEDVTLRSGSWDDALAPLTHITGNDDWKRRAEEVMDVPLILSPVNIEPRIMGPLMEQQEEERSRGQLTLSRWLSRSRSSTAAKKTKEQFWGGSEHMRKFLRSSVFAWR
;
A
#
# COMPACT_ATOMS: atom_id res chain seq x y z
N MET A 1 -34.89 -62.36 -10.40
CA MET A 1 -34.99 -61.52 -11.63
C MET A 1 -33.68 -60.75 -11.75
N HIS A 2 -32.70 -61.21 -12.56
CA HIS A 2 -32.45 -60.80 -13.96
C HIS A 2 -32.10 -59.31 -14.11
N ARG A 3 -31.08 -58.84 -14.84
CA ARG A 3 -29.94 -59.40 -15.58
C ARG A 3 -29.08 -58.20 -16.04
N ASN A 4 -27.76 -58.37 -16.05
CA ASN A 4 -26.72 -57.90 -16.98
C ASN A 4 -26.72 -56.49 -17.65
N ASN A 5 -25.54 -55.86 -17.52
CA ASN A 5 -24.93 -54.81 -18.35
C ASN A 5 -25.03 -55.05 -19.87
N PRO A 6 -25.03 -53.94 -20.65
CA PRO A 6 -24.33 -53.87 -21.93
C PRO A 6 -23.26 -52.76 -21.97
N SER A 7 -22.10 -53.10 -22.55
CA SER A 7 -20.98 -52.22 -22.92
C SER A 7 -21.28 -51.36 -24.16
N PRO A 8 -20.74 -50.14 -24.29
CA PRO A 8 -20.93 -49.29 -25.47
C PRO A 8 -20.02 -49.67 -26.66
N PRO A 9 -20.42 -49.35 -27.91
CA PRO A 9 -19.83 -49.87 -29.14
C PRO A 9 -18.57 -49.12 -29.63
N SER A 10 -17.79 -49.81 -30.45
CA SER A 10 -16.55 -49.38 -31.10
C SER A 10 -16.80 -48.58 -32.39
N LEU A 11 -16.15 -47.43 -32.54
CA LEU A 11 -16.19 -46.60 -33.74
C LEU A 11 -15.02 -46.95 -34.67
N LYS A 12 -15.37 -47.40 -35.89
CA LYS A 12 -14.47 -47.74 -36.99
C LYS A 12 -13.86 -46.49 -37.62
N ARG A 13 -12.57 -46.57 -37.96
CA ARG A 13 -11.86 -45.69 -38.90
C ARG A 13 -12.37 -45.89 -40.32
N SER A 14 -12.52 -44.80 -41.05
CA SER A 14 -12.43 -44.75 -42.52
C SER A 14 -11.35 -43.74 -42.90
N LEU A 15 -10.45 -44.17 -43.78
CA LEU A 15 -9.39 -43.38 -44.42
C LEU A 15 -9.84 -43.08 -45.85
N SER A 16 -9.71 -41.83 -46.29
CA SER A 16 -9.58 -41.46 -47.70
C SER A 16 -8.81 -40.15 -47.79
N GLY A 17 -7.76 -40.14 -48.64
CA GLY A 17 -6.67 -39.17 -48.64
C GLY A 17 -6.86 -37.89 -49.46
N GLU A 18 -5.85 -37.02 -49.28
CA GLU A 18 -5.19 -36.07 -50.20
C GLU A 18 -6.02 -35.42 -51.33
N SER A 19 -6.08 -34.09 -51.49
CA SER A 19 -4.93 -33.19 -51.71
C SER A 19 -5.35 -31.71 -51.92
N ASN A 20 -4.41 -30.79 -51.61
CA ASN A 20 -4.16 -29.41 -52.12
C ASN A 20 -5.20 -28.30 -51.87
N GLY A 21 -4.94 -27.30 -51.00
CA GLY A 21 -4.22 -26.04 -51.29
C GLY A 21 -5.26 -24.89 -51.30
N SER A 22 -5.12 -23.67 -50.77
CA SER A 22 -3.98 -22.79 -50.50
C SER A 22 -4.41 -21.61 -49.60
N GLN A 23 -3.40 -20.96 -48.99
CA GLN A 23 -3.33 -19.55 -48.57
C GLN A 23 -4.12 -19.04 -47.34
N VAL A 24 -3.40 -19.01 -46.21
CA VAL A 24 -3.65 -18.12 -45.07
C VAL A 24 -2.83 -16.83 -45.24
N SER A 25 -3.52 -15.71 -45.30
CA SER A 25 -2.98 -14.34 -45.36
C SER A 25 -2.13 -14.03 -44.12
N ARG A 26 -0.82 -13.84 -44.32
CA ARG A 26 0.06 -13.19 -43.33
C ARG A 26 0.09 -11.69 -43.64
N THR A 27 -0.51 -10.90 -42.77
CA THR A 27 -0.40 -9.44 -42.79
C THR A 27 1.03 -9.05 -42.44
N SER A 28 1.67 -8.36 -43.38
CA SER A 28 3.01 -7.79 -43.28
C SER A 28 3.03 -6.60 -42.33
N SER A 29 3.90 -6.65 -41.31
CA SER A 29 4.30 -5.46 -40.57
C SER A 29 5.42 -4.76 -41.33
N THR A 30 5.10 -3.69 -42.03
CA THR A 30 6.05 -2.74 -42.60
C THR A 30 6.78 -2.01 -41.48
N LEU A 31 8.08 -2.26 -41.33
CA LEU A 31 8.98 -1.42 -40.56
C LEU A 31 9.59 -0.39 -41.52
N LEU A 32 9.32 0.89 -41.25
CA LEU A 32 10.06 2.02 -41.80
C LEU A 32 11.50 1.90 -41.30
N PHE A 33 12.44 1.68 -42.21
CA PHE A 33 13.92 1.82 -42.16
C PHE A 33 14.64 0.58 -42.72
N GLY A 34 15.13 0.72 -43.96
CA GLY A 34 16.33 0.07 -44.50
C GLY A 34 16.31 -1.45 -44.69
N GLU A 35 16.22 -1.88 -45.94
CA GLU A 35 16.56 -3.25 -46.36
C GLU A 35 18.04 -3.54 -46.10
N ILE A 36 18.36 -4.70 -45.52
CA ILE A 36 19.73 -5.27 -45.51
C ILE A 36 19.64 -6.63 -46.21
N PRO A 37 20.49 -6.92 -47.21
CA PRO A 37 20.40 -8.14 -48.00
C PRO A 37 20.81 -9.36 -47.18
N LEU A 38 19.98 -10.41 -47.21
CA LEU A 38 20.29 -11.74 -46.71
C LEU A 38 20.87 -12.58 -47.85
N THR A 39 22.16 -12.88 -47.83
CA THR A 39 22.74 -14.01 -48.59
C THR A 39 22.73 -15.29 -47.73
N PRO A 40 22.45 -16.46 -48.33
CA PRO A 40 22.20 -17.70 -47.58
C PRO A 40 23.50 -18.44 -47.30
N ALA A 41 23.69 -18.89 -46.07
CA ALA A 41 24.67 -19.93 -45.75
C ALA A 41 23.95 -21.12 -45.09
N SER A 42 24.22 -22.27 -45.69
CA SER A 42 23.76 -23.63 -45.49
C SER A 42 23.15 -24.02 -44.13
N ALA A 43 22.11 -24.84 -44.24
CA ALA A 43 21.44 -25.55 -43.18
C ALA A 43 22.39 -26.49 -42.41
N ASP A 44 22.29 -26.49 -41.09
CA ASP A 44 22.33 -27.73 -40.32
C ASP A 44 21.51 -27.61 -39.03
N SER A 45 20.71 -28.65 -38.79
CA SER A 45 19.68 -28.71 -37.77
C SER A 45 20.24 -28.88 -36.36
N ARG A 46 19.92 -27.95 -35.45
CA ARG A 46 19.65 -28.24 -34.02
C ARG A 46 18.87 -27.09 -33.38
N SER A 47 17.55 -27.25 -33.40
CA SER A 47 16.57 -26.45 -32.66
C SER A 47 16.77 -26.62 -31.14
N ASN A 48 17.22 -25.55 -30.46
CA ASN A 48 16.54 -24.97 -29.29
C ASN A 48 17.34 -23.79 -28.71
N ARG A 49 16.65 -22.65 -28.54
CA ARG A 49 17.09 -21.35 -27.98
C ARG A 49 17.60 -20.30 -28.97
N SER A 50 16.81 -19.98 -29.99
CA SER A 50 16.94 -18.74 -30.75
C SER A 50 15.75 -17.81 -30.45
N ASN A 51 15.91 -16.99 -29.41
CA ASN A 51 15.18 -15.72 -29.21
C ASN A 51 15.96 -14.75 -28.29
N SER A 52 17.28 -14.90 -28.15
CA SER A 52 18.12 -13.81 -27.66
C SER A 52 18.33 -12.85 -28.82
N SER A 53 17.45 -11.86 -28.96
CA SER A 53 17.67 -10.83 -29.97
C SER A 53 19.02 -10.16 -29.72
N ILE A 54 19.71 -9.83 -30.81
CA ILE A 54 20.99 -9.13 -30.87
C ILE A 54 20.95 -7.76 -30.13
N CYS A 55 19.77 -7.33 -29.68
CA CYS A 55 19.53 -6.10 -28.92
C CYS A 55 19.80 -6.20 -27.41
N ASN A 56 20.18 -7.38 -26.87
CA ASN A 56 20.48 -7.57 -25.45
C ASN A 56 21.98 -7.61 -25.12
N LEU A 57 22.86 -7.40 -26.10
CA LEU A 57 24.29 -7.31 -25.85
C LEU A 57 24.70 -5.86 -25.68
N VAL A 58 25.32 -5.57 -24.53
CA VAL A 58 26.06 -4.34 -24.34
C VAL A 58 27.36 -4.46 -25.11
N LEU A 59 27.57 -3.56 -26.07
CA LEU A 59 28.81 -3.49 -26.84
C LEU A 59 29.75 -2.52 -26.15
N SER A 60 30.93 -3.00 -25.75
CA SER A 60 31.98 -2.19 -25.15
C SER A 60 33.34 -2.71 -25.58
N THR A 61 34.26 -1.81 -25.88
CA THR A 61 35.67 -2.14 -26.16
C THR A 61 36.43 -2.53 -24.90
N SER A 62 35.85 -2.29 -23.71
CA SER A 62 36.44 -2.66 -22.43
C SER A 62 36.03 -4.06 -22.00
N SER A 63 36.97 -5.00 -22.08
CA SER A 63 36.78 -6.38 -21.63
C SER A 63 36.50 -6.47 -20.12
N SER A 64 37.11 -5.59 -19.32
CA SER A 64 36.87 -5.49 -17.88
C SER A 64 35.43 -5.07 -17.58
N PHE A 65 34.91 -4.07 -18.31
CA PHE A 65 33.53 -3.64 -18.16
C PHE A 65 32.55 -4.75 -18.53
N LEU A 66 32.78 -5.45 -19.65
CA LEU A 66 31.92 -6.56 -20.06
C LEU A 66 31.89 -7.67 -19.02
N ARG A 67 33.05 -8.07 -18.46
CA ARG A 67 33.12 -9.05 -17.37
C ARG A 67 32.33 -8.59 -16.14
N PHE A 68 32.47 -7.32 -15.76
CA PHE A 68 31.72 -6.74 -14.66
C PHE A 68 30.20 -6.76 -14.92
N TRP A 69 29.76 -6.33 -16.10
CA TRP A 69 28.33 -6.19 -16.42
C TRP A 69 27.63 -7.54 -16.67
N LEU A 70 28.32 -8.50 -17.26
CA LEU A 70 27.83 -9.85 -17.48
C LEU A 70 27.79 -10.68 -16.19
N SER A 71 28.53 -10.26 -15.15
CA SER A 71 28.41 -10.84 -13.81
C SER A 71 27.13 -10.33 -13.13
N ASP A 72 26.15 -11.22 -12.97
CA ASP A 72 24.86 -10.89 -12.34
C ASP A 72 25.03 -10.29 -10.93
N SER A 73 25.93 -10.86 -10.12
CA SER A 73 26.19 -10.36 -8.76
C SER A 73 26.79 -8.95 -8.75
N CYS A 74 27.74 -8.67 -9.64
CA CYS A 74 28.38 -7.36 -9.72
C CYS A 74 27.40 -6.31 -10.25
N ARG A 75 26.68 -6.64 -11.33
CA ARG A 75 25.68 -5.77 -11.95
C ARG A 75 24.55 -5.43 -10.98
N ASP A 76 23.98 -6.44 -10.32
CA ASP A 76 22.84 -6.22 -9.42
C ASP A 76 23.28 -5.45 -8.16
N ALA A 77 24.48 -5.74 -7.63
CA ALA A 77 25.08 -4.95 -6.55
C ALA A 77 25.27 -3.48 -6.95
N PHE A 78 25.79 -3.23 -8.16
CA PHE A 78 25.93 -1.88 -8.69
C PHE A 78 24.57 -1.18 -8.82
N LEU A 79 23.63 -1.78 -9.56
CA LEU A 79 22.31 -1.19 -9.80
C LEU A 79 21.54 -0.88 -8.51
N SER A 80 21.72 -1.71 -7.46
CA SER A 80 21.09 -1.49 -6.15
C SER A 80 21.63 -0.28 -5.37
N GLN A 81 22.80 0.25 -5.74
CA GLN A 81 23.48 1.36 -5.07
C GLN A 81 23.46 2.65 -5.90
N VAL A 82 23.17 2.55 -7.20
CA VAL A 82 23.12 3.72 -8.10
C VAL A 82 21.89 4.57 -7.77
N PRO A 83 22.05 5.91 -7.63
CA PRO A 83 20.93 6.81 -7.42
C PRO A 83 19.89 6.71 -8.54
N GLN A 84 18.62 6.90 -8.20
CA GLN A 84 17.51 6.75 -9.15
C GLN A 84 17.65 7.66 -10.39
N LYS A 85 18.17 8.88 -10.20
CA LYS A 85 18.49 9.83 -11.29
C LYS A 85 19.44 9.21 -12.32
N ASP A 86 20.48 8.53 -11.86
CA ASP A 86 21.51 7.97 -12.73
C ASP A 86 21.04 6.67 -13.37
N LEU A 87 20.21 5.88 -12.67
CA LEU A 87 19.52 4.74 -13.26
C LEU A 87 18.61 5.14 -14.44
N LEU A 88 17.97 6.31 -14.37
CA LEU A 88 17.17 6.83 -15.49
C LEU A 88 18.05 7.12 -16.70
N ASN A 89 19.21 7.74 -16.50
CA ASN A 89 20.18 7.98 -17.57
C ASN A 89 20.74 6.67 -18.13
N LEU A 90 21.10 5.73 -17.26
CA LEU A 90 21.60 4.41 -17.63
C LEU A 90 20.61 3.67 -18.55
N ARG A 91 19.32 3.78 -18.24
CA ARG A 91 18.24 3.18 -19.04
C ARG A 91 18.16 3.72 -20.47
N LEU A 92 18.66 4.92 -20.74
CA LEU A 92 18.64 5.53 -22.07
C LEU A 92 19.87 5.14 -22.92
N VAL A 93 20.91 4.56 -22.31
CA VAL A 93 22.16 4.21 -23.02
C VAL A 93 21.93 3.07 -24.00
N CYS A 94 21.31 1.97 -23.55
CA CYS A 94 21.01 0.82 -24.40
C CYS A 94 19.86 -0.02 -23.84
N HIS A 95 19.33 -0.93 -24.67
CA HIS A 95 18.19 -1.77 -24.31
C HIS A 95 18.46 -2.71 -23.12
N ASP A 96 19.66 -3.31 -23.04
CA ASP A 96 19.99 -4.19 -21.91
C ASP A 96 20.05 -3.41 -20.60
N PHE A 97 20.73 -2.26 -20.56
CA PHE A 97 20.73 -1.38 -19.39
C PHE A 97 19.31 -0.98 -18.98
N GLY A 98 18.47 -0.62 -19.96
CA GLY A 98 17.08 -0.27 -19.69
C GLY A 98 16.26 -1.42 -19.12
N THR A 99 16.51 -2.65 -19.56
CA THR A 99 15.86 -3.86 -19.05
C THR A 99 16.34 -4.21 -17.64
N ARG A 100 17.65 -4.08 -17.38
CA ARG A 100 18.28 -4.40 -16.09
C ARG A 100 18.01 -3.34 -15.01
N ALA A 101 17.87 -2.08 -15.39
CA ALA A 101 17.56 -0.99 -14.46
C ALA A 101 16.07 -0.94 -14.07
N ALA A 102 15.16 -1.44 -14.91
CA ALA A 102 13.73 -1.36 -14.69
C ALA A 102 13.23 -1.91 -13.33
N PRO A 103 13.72 -3.07 -12.81
CA PRO A 103 13.34 -3.57 -11.49
C PRO A 103 13.60 -2.58 -10.35
N TYR A 104 14.68 -1.81 -10.42
CA TYR A 104 15.09 -0.84 -9.39
C TYR A 104 14.37 0.50 -9.57
N LEU A 105 14.18 0.93 -10.82
CA LEU A 105 13.50 2.20 -11.13
C LEU A 105 12.02 2.19 -10.81
N PHE A 106 11.37 1.03 -10.95
CA PHE A 106 9.92 0.89 -10.84
C PHE A 106 9.48 0.06 -9.62
N GLU A 107 10.38 -0.20 -8.67
CA GLU A 107 10.05 -0.90 -7.44
C GLU A 107 8.96 -0.17 -6.64
N ASP A 108 9.11 1.16 -6.53
CA ASP A 108 8.19 2.04 -5.82
C ASP A 108 7.56 3.05 -6.79
N VAL A 109 6.22 3.01 -6.92
CA VAL A 109 5.48 3.88 -7.84
C VAL A 109 4.44 4.68 -7.07
N SER A 110 4.32 5.97 -7.39
CA SER A 110 3.26 6.84 -6.90
C SER A 110 2.33 7.27 -8.04
N VAL A 111 1.02 7.11 -7.84
CA VAL A 111 -0.01 7.44 -8.82
C VAL A 111 -1.02 8.37 -8.16
N THR A 112 -1.35 9.47 -8.82
CA THR A 112 -2.48 10.33 -8.44
C THR A 112 -3.69 9.98 -9.30
N PHE A 113 -4.84 9.79 -8.66
CA PHE A 113 -6.08 9.48 -9.34
C PHE A 113 -6.60 10.71 -10.10
N ARG A 114 -6.87 10.51 -11.39
CA ARG A 114 -7.33 11.49 -12.36
C ARG A 114 -8.28 10.77 -13.33
N PRO A 115 -9.10 11.48 -14.12
CA PRO A 115 -10.07 10.83 -15.00
C PRO A 115 -9.44 9.84 -16.00
N SER A 116 -8.20 10.09 -16.42
CA SER A 116 -7.49 9.23 -17.38
C SER A 116 -6.49 8.25 -16.77
N THR A 117 -6.46 8.09 -15.43
CA THR A 117 -5.42 7.31 -14.73
C THR A 117 -5.30 5.87 -15.23
N PHE A 118 -6.42 5.17 -15.40
CA PHE A 118 -6.45 3.77 -15.87
C PHE A 118 -7.05 3.57 -17.27
N THR A 119 -7.30 4.66 -17.99
CA THR A 119 -7.89 4.61 -19.34
C THR A 119 -6.95 5.14 -20.42
N LYS A 120 -5.92 5.94 -20.08
CA LYS A 120 -4.94 6.44 -21.05
C LYS A 120 -4.13 5.27 -21.64
N PRO A 121 -4.22 4.99 -22.96
CA PRO A 121 -3.58 3.80 -23.56
C PRO A 121 -2.07 3.73 -23.32
N ALA A 122 -1.36 4.85 -23.45
CA ALA A 122 0.08 4.92 -23.20
C ALA A 122 0.47 4.55 -21.75
N ARG A 123 -0.36 4.91 -20.75
CA ARG A 123 -0.12 4.55 -19.34
C ARG A 123 -0.36 3.06 -19.13
N MET A 124 -1.41 2.52 -19.72
CA MET A 124 -1.70 1.09 -19.61
C MET A 124 -0.64 0.24 -20.32
N ALA A 125 -0.19 0.64 -21.51
CA ALA A 125 0.91 -0.03 -22.21
C ALA A 125 2.25 0.09 -21.45
N ALA A 126 2.49 1.19 -20.73
CA ALA A 126 3.63 1.28 -19.83
C ALA A 126 3.48 0.29 -18.67
N LEU A 127 2.32 0.28 -18.01
CA LEU A 127 2.01 -0.60 -16.89
C LEU A 127 2.09 -2.09 -17.27
N ASP A 128 1.64 -2.47 -18.47
CA ASP A 128 1.75 -3.84 -18.97
C ASP A 128 3.23 -4.27 -19.13
N ARG A 129 4.14 -3.33 -19.42
CA ARG A 129 5.59 -3.59 -19.53
C ARG A 129 6.32 -3.63 -18.19
N ILE A 130 6.02 -2.68 -17.30
CA ILE A 130 6.80 -2.46 -16.06
C ILE A 130 6.08 -2.91 -14.78
N GLY A 131 4.77 -3.18 -14.82
CA GLY A 131 3.92 -3.39 -13.64
C GLY A 131 4.37 -4.58 -12.77
N ARG A 132 4.97 -5.60 -13.38
CA ARG A 132 5.56 -6.75 -12.67
C ARG A 132 6.76 -6.39 -11.78
N HIS A 133 7.36 -5.22 -11.96
CA HIS A 133 8.48 -4.75 -11.14
C HIS A 133 8.02 -3.93 -9.93
N VAL A 134 6.75 -3.49 -9.92
CA VAL A 134 6.19 -2.67 -8.86
C VAL A 134 5.91 -3.51 -7.62
N LYS A 135 6.61 -3.21 -6.53
CA LYS A 135 6.43 -3.81 -5.21
C LYS A 135 5.65 -2.91 -4.26
N THR A 136 5.82 -1.59 -4.37
CA THR A 136 5.06 -0.61 -3.61
C THR A 136 4.29 0.31 -4.54
N LEU A 137 2.98 0.43 -4.31
CA LEU A 137 2.15 1.44 -4.97
C LEU A 137 1.63 2.43 -3.93
N THR A 138 1.88 3.72 -4.16
CA THR A 138 1.19 4.81 -3.46
C THR A 138 0.08 5.36 -4.35
N PHE A 139 -1.16 5.20 -3.94
CA PHE A 139 -2.33 5.65 -4.69
C PHE A 139 -2.98 6.83 -3.97
N ASN A 140 -2.88 8.00 -4.60
CA ASN A 140 -3.32 9.29 -4.05
C ASN A 140 -4.68 9.67 -4.63
N MET A 141 -5.67 9.85 -3.76
CA MET A 141 -7.04 10.25 -4.08
C MET A 141 -7.40 11.47 -3.23
N HIS A 142 -6.93 12.65 -3.65
CA HIS A 142 -7.19 13.89 -2.91
C HIS A 142 -8.67 14.26 -2.98
N HIS A 143 -9.25 14.61 -1.85
CA HIS A 143 -10.55 15.28 -1.81
C HIS A 143 -10.39 16.75 -2.23
N GLY A 144 -11.41 17.28 -2.89
CA GLY A 144 -11.49 18.68 -3.32
C GLY A 144 -12.75 18.94 -4.13
N ALA A 145 -12.83 20.11 -4.78
CA ALA A 145 -14.02 20.50 -5.54
C ALA A 145 -14.43 19.48 -6.62
N GLN A 146 -13.46 18.82 -7.26
CA GLN A 146 -13.68 17.83 -8.31
C GLN A 146 -14.12 16.45 -7.80
N THR A 147 -14.07 16.21 -6.48
CA THR A 147 -14.54 14.97 -5.86
C THR A 147 -15.86 15.14 -5.14
N PHE A 148 -16.30 16.38 -4.93
CA PHE A 148 -17.62 16.68 -4.38
C PHE A 148 -18.71 16.23 -5.36
N LEU A 149 -19.75 15.61 -4.79
CA LEU A 149 -20.91 15.15 -5.54
C LEU A 149 -22.15 15.87 -4.99
N PRO A 150 -22.70 16.86 -5.72
CA PRO A 150 -23.94 17.51 -5.30
C PRO A 150 -25.12 16.53 -5.37
N PRO A 151 -26.24 16.80 -4.67
CA PRO A 151 -27.48 16.07 -4.90
C PRO A 151 -27.85 16.09 -6.39
N LEU A 152 -28.33 14.97 -6.92
CA LEU A 152 -28.78 14.90 -8.30
C LEU A 152 -30.16 15.52 -8.43
N ILE A 153 -30.32 16.45 -9.36
CA ILE A 153 -31.58 17.18 -9.55
C ILE A 153 -32.16 16.87 -10.92
N ASP A 154 -33.42 16.47 -11.00
CA ASP A 154 -34.10 16.34 -12.28
C ASP A 154 -34.19 17.72 -12.97
N PRO A 155 -33.67 17.90 -14.20
CA PRO A 155 -33.64 19.21 -14.85
C PRO A 155 -35.04 19.71 -15.25
N VAL A 156 -36.05 18.84 -15.33
CA VAL A 156 -37.42 19.21 -15.71
C VAL A 156 -38.26 19.47 -14.47
N THR A 157 -38.22 18.58 -13.48
CA THR A 157 -39.08 18.71 -12.28
C THR A 157 -38.44 19.51 -11.15
N GLY A 158 -37.11 19.65 -11.16
CA GLY A 158 -36.35 20.28 -10.06
C GLY A 158 -36.24 19.40 -8.80
N GLU A 159 -36.75 18.17 -8.83
CA GLU A 159 -36.75 17.26 -7.68
C GLU A 159 -35.42 16.52 -7.52
N GLU A 160 -35.05 16.20 -6.28
CA GLU A 160 -33.88 15.36 -5.99
C GLU A 160 -34.12 13.91 -6.44
N ARG A 161 -33.17 13.36 -7.19
CA ARG A 161 -33.19 11.97 -7.67
C ARG A 161 -32.22 11.10 -6.85
N PRO A 162 -32.68 10.05 -6.16
CA PRO A 162 -31.78 9.16 -5.45
C PRO A 162 -30.96 8.32 -6.44
N PHE A 163 -29.65 8.19 -6.18
CA PHE A 163 -28.77 7.33 -6.95
C PHE A 163 -28.32 6.12 -6.12
N ILE A 164 -28.86 4.95 -6.47
CA ILE A 164 -28.43 3.67 -5.93
C ILE A 164 -27.32 3.12 -6.82
N TYR A 165 -26.10 3.06 -6.28
CA TYR A 165 -24.96 2.59 -7.04
C TYR A 165 -24.80 1.08 -6.99
N GLU A 166 -24.81 0.46 -8.17
CA GLU A 166 -24.48 -0.94 -8.36
C GLU A 166 -23.14 -1.10 -9.13
N PRO A 167 -22.09 -1.63 -8.48
CA PRO A 167 -20.80 -1.92 -9.10
C PRO A 167 -20.87 -2.88 -10.30
N GLN A 168 -20.62 -2.37 -11.50
CA GLN A 168 -20.49 -3.19 -12.71
C GLN A 168 -19.06 -3.68 -12.90
N VAL A 169 -18.83 -4.98 -12.61
CA VAL A 169 -17.47 -5.56 -12.63
C VAL A 169 -17.04 -6.05 -14.02
N GLN A 170 -17.99 -6.32 -14.91
CA GLN A 170 -17.72 -6.69 -16.29
C GLN A 170 -18.12 -5.54 -17.21
N THR A 171 -17.38 -5.36 -18.31
CA THR A 171 -17.87 -4.54 -19.42
C THR A 171 -19.09 -5.26 -19.99
N PRO A 172 -20.28 -4.63 -20.04
CA PRO A 172 -21.46 -5.28 -20.58
C PRO A 172 -21.16 -5.75 -22.01
N PRO A 173 -21.50 -7.00 -22.37
CA PRO A 173 -21.20 -7.54 -23.68
C PRO A 173 -21.97 -6.74 -24.75
N THR A 174 -21.24 -5.98 -25.56
CA THR A 174 -21.74 -5.51 -26.85
C THR A 174 -21.76 -6.73 -27.78
N LEU A 175 -22.78 -7.57 -27.67
CA LEU A 175 -23.07 -8.52 -28.74
C LEU A 175 -23.44 -7.69 -29.97
N LEU A 176 -22.84 -8.04 -31.13
CA LEU A 176 -23.17 -7.41 -32.42
C LEU A 176 -24.70 -7.28 -32.54
N GLY A 177 -25.18 -6.04 -32.59
CA GLY A 177 -26.59 -5.74 -32.87
C GLY A 177 -27.53 -5.53 -31.67
N LYS A 178 -27.08 -5.54 -30.40
CA LYS A 178 -27.94 -5.13 -29.26
C LYS A 178 -27.51 -3.82 -28.61
N VAL A 179 -28.52 -3.00 -28.31
CA VAL A 179 -28.46 -1.70 -27.63
C VAL A 179 -27.52 -1.78 -26.42
N ARG A 180 -26.58 -0.83 -26.31
CA ARG A 180 -25.68 -0.71 -25.14
C ARG A 180 -26.53 -0.73 -23.87
N GLN A 181 -26.16 -1.53 -22.87
CA GLN A 181 -26.82 -1.40 -21.57
C GLN A 181 -26.37 -0.10 -20.88
N PRO A 182 -27.28 0.61 -20.19
CA PRO A 182 -26.91 1.78 -19.41
C PRO A 182 -25.92 1.41 -18.29
N LYS A 183 -24.95 2.29 -18.05
CA LYS A 183 -23.89 2.06 -17.04
C LYS A 183 -24.43 2.17 -15.61
N TYR A 184 -25.48 2.95 -15.41
CA TYR A 184 -26.01 3.27 -14.07
C TYR A 184 -27.47 2.87 -13.92
N GLY A 185 -27.82 1.66 -14.36
CA GLY A 185 -29.15 1.08 -14.23
C GLY A 185 -30.12 1.50 -15.34
N SER A 186 -30.37 2.80 -15.50
CA SER A 186 -31.26 3.34 -16.56
C SER A 186 -30.54 4.35 -17.45
N TRP A 187 -31.10 4.61 -18.64
CA TRP A 187 -30.57 5.62 -19.56
C TRP A 187 -30.77 7.03 -19.01
N GLU A 188 -31.90 7.31 -18.35
CA GLU A 188 -32.17 8.60 -17.72
C GLU A 188 -31.15 8.89 -16.62
N MET A 189 -30.91 7.92 -15.72
CA MET A 189 -29.90 8.05 -14.67
C MET A 189 -28.49 8.19 -15.25
N THR A 190 -28.19 7.47 -16.33
CA THR A 190 -26.88 7.57 -16.99
C THR A 190 -26.65 8.95 -17.59
N ASP A 191 -27.64 9.49 -18.29
CA ASP A 191 -27.57 10.84 -18.86
C ASP A 191 -27.48 11.90 -17.76
N LEU A 192 -28.28 11.78 -16.70
CA LEU A 192 -28.28 12.69 -15.55
C LEU A 192 -26.91 12.76 -14.88
N LEU A 193 -26.31 11.60 -14.59
CA LEU A 193 -24.98 11.52 -13.99
C LEU A 193 -23.90 12.09 -14.91
N ILE A 194 -23.98 11.85 -16.23
CA ILE A 194 -23.01 12.38 -17.19
C ILE A 194 -23.07 13.90 -17.27
N LYS A 195 -24.26 14.48 -17.17
CA LYS A 195 -24.45 15.93 -17.21
C LYS A 195 -24.03 16.64 -15.92
N GLN A 196 -24.29 16.02 -14.76
CA GLN A 196 -24.12 16.70 -13.46
C GLN A 196 -22.85 16.33 -12.71
N TYR A 197 -22.31 15.13 -12.89
CA TYR A 197 -21.13 14.67 -12.15
C TYR A 197 -19.84 14.82 -12.95
N PRO A 198 -18.71 15.09 -12.26
CA PRO A 198 -17.45 15.33 -12.94
C PRO A 198 -16.92 14.05 -13.62
N PRO A 199 -16.09 14.17 -14.68
CA PRO A 199 -15.47 13.02 -15.34
C PRO A 199 -14.72 12.08 -14.38
N LEU A 200 -14.19 12.62 -13.29
CA LEU A 200 -13.50 11.84 -12.25
C LEU A 200 -14.42 10.80 -11.61
N PHE A 201 -15.71 11.10 -11.41
CA PHE A 201 -16.71 10.15 -10.91
C PHE A 201 -16.91 8.97 -11.87
N HIS A 202 -17.00 9.24 -13.18
CA HIS A 202 -17.16 8.17 -14.17
C HIS A 202 -15.94 7.26 -14.25
N SER A 203 -14.76 7.83 -14.04
CA SER A 203 -13.53 7.06 -13.91
C SER A 203 -13.49 6.27 -12.61
N ALA A 204 -13.95 6.85 -11.50
CA ALA A 204 -14.02 6.18 -10.20
C ALA A 204 -14.93 4.96 -10.22
N THR A 205 -16.01 5.00 -11.03
CA THR A 205 -16.96 3.89 -11.22
C THR A 205 -16.57 2.95 -12.37
N ASN A 206 -15.44 3.16 -13.04
CA ASN A 206 -14.94 2.28 -14.11
C ASN A 206 -14.12 1.12 -13.55
N ILE A 207 -14.81 0.18 -12.88
CA ILE A 207 -14.19 -0.97 -12.21
C ILE A 207 -13.33 -1.82 -13.17
N PRO A 208 -13.73 -2.11 -14.43
CA PRO A 208 -12.88 -2.85 -15.35
C PRO A 208 -11.51 -2.21 -15.59
N ALA A 209 -11.42 -0.88 -15.62
CA ALA A 209 -10.14 -0.18 -15.76
C ALA A 209 -9.24 -0.37 -14.52
N PHE A 210 -9.80 -0.32 -13.32
CA PHE A 210 -9.07 -0.62 -12.09
C PHE A 210 -8.57 -2.08 -12.09
N ILE A 211 -9.43 -3.04 -12.43
CA ILE A 211 -9.06 -4.47 -12.51
C ILE A 211 -7.93 -4.68 -13.51
N ARG A 212 -8.00 -4.07 -14.70
CA ARG A 212 -6.94 -4.15 -15.70
C ARG A 212 -5.62 -3.62 -15.14
N ALA A 213 -5.64 -2.46 -14.49
CA ALA A 213 -4.43 -1.86 -13.93
C ALA A 213 -3.82 -2.72 -12.81
N PHE A 214 -4.62 -3.16 -11.84
CA PHE A 214 -4.11 -3.99 -10.74
C PHE A 214 -3.70 -5.40 -11.20
N SER A 215 -4.23 -5.90 -12.32
CA SER A 215 -3.80 -7.19 -12.88
C SER A 215 -2.39 -7.15 -13.50
N ALA A 216 -1.89 -5.96 -13.85
CA ALA A 216 -0.51 -5.75 -14.29
C ALA A 216 0.48 -5.67 -13.11
N LEU A 217 0.00 -5.42 -11.88
CA LEU A 217 0.81 -5.24 -10.66
C LEU A 217 1.03 -6.54 -9.89
N ARG A 218 1.54 -7.58 -10.57
CA ARG A 218 1.57 -8.96 -10.02
C ARG A 218 2.49 -9.15 -8.81
N SER A 219 3.52 -8.33 -8.68
CA SER A 219 4.49 -8.36 -7.57
C SER A 219 4.23 -7.30 -6.50
N LEU A 220 3.03 -6.70 -6.51
CA LEU A 220 2.65 -5.70 -5.51
C LEU A 220 2.60 -6.35 -4.13
N ALA A 221 3.50 -5.90 -3.25
CA ALA A 221 3.62 -6.37 -1.87
C ALA A 221 3.05 -5.36 -0.87
N HIS A 222 3.11 -4.07 -1.20
CA HIS A 222 2.69 -2.96 -0.34
C HIS A 222 1.80 -1.97 -1.11
N LEU A 223 0.56 -1.81 -0.66
CA LEU A 223 -0.35 -0.77 -1.15
C LEU A 223 -0.50 0.34 -0.10
N LYS A 224 -0.15 1.57 -0.48
CA LYS A 224 -0.39 2.80 0.28
C LYS A 224 -1.56 3.54 -0.37
N ILE A 225 -2.59 3.87 0.39
CA ILE A 225 -3.76 4.62 -0.05
C ILE A 225 -3.78 5.94 0.70
N ASN A 226 -3.77 7.06 -0.03
CA ASN A 226 -3.69 8.39 0.54
C ASN A 226 -4.91 9.23 0.15
N CYS A 227 -5.73 9.65 1.11
CA CYS A 227 -7.01 10.34 0.87
C CYS A 227 -7.13 11.71 1.58
N PRO A 228 -6.15 12.62 1.45
CA PRO A 228 -6.14 13.88 2.19
C PRO A 228 -7.22 14.85 1.70
N GLY A 229 -7.52 15.85 2.56
CA GLY A 229 -8.30 17.04 2.19
C GLY A 229 -9.81 16.90 2.35
N GLN A 230 -10.31 15.90 3.08
CA GLN A 230 -11.74 15.81 3.32
C GLN A 230 -12.21 16.93 4.26
N GLU A 231 -13.06 17.81 3.75
CA GLU A 231 -13.67 18.88 4.53
C GLU A 231 -14.60 18.31 5.62
N PRO A 232 -14.56 18.83 6.86
CA PRO A 232 -15.42 18.36 7.94
C PRO A 232 -16.92 18.37 7.62
N ALA A 233 -17.38 19.37 6.86
CA ALA A 233 -18.77 19.49 6.43
C ALA A 233 -19.21 18.38 5.45
N GLN A 234 -18.27 17.72 4.79
CA GLN A 234 -18.53 16.70 3.77
C GLN A 234 -18.35 15.26 4.30
N ARG A 235 -17.98 15.11 5.57
CA ARG A 235 -17.64 13.81 6.19
C ARG A 235 -18.74 12.75 6.12
N TYR A 236 -20.00 13.16 6.08
CA TYR A 236 -21.17 12.28 6.04
C TYR A 236 -21.75 12.09 4.64
N ARG A 237 -21.12 12.69 3.61
CA ARG A 237 -21.57 12.58 2.22
C ARG A 237 -20.62 11.70 1.43
N ARG A 238 -21.18 10.95 0.49
CA ARG A 238 -20.39 10.16 -0.44
C ARG A 238 -19.76 11.07 -1.49
N SER A 239 -18.46 10.89 -1.70
CA SER A 239 -17.63 11.61 -2.65
C SER A 239 -17.16 10.69 -3.77
N THR A 240 -16.56 11.27 -4.81
CA THR A 240 -15.88 10.50 -5.87
C THR A 240 -14.77 9.60 -5.31
N VAL A 241 -14.10 10.01 -4.23
CA VAL A 241 -13.04 9.20 -3.58
C VAL A 241 -13.64 7.91 -3.03
N ASP A 242 -14.84 7.96 -2.45
CA ASP A 242 -15.52 6.79 -1.91
C ASP A 242 -15.83 5.76 -3.02
N TYR A 243 -16.34 6.23 -4.16
CA TYR A 243 -16.55 5.36 -5.33
C TYR A 243 -15.24 4.75 -5.86
N ALA A 244 -14.15 5.52 -5.84
CA ALA A 244 -12.83 5.02 -6.24
C ALA A 244 -12.30 3.97 -5.26
N LEU A 245 -12.57 4.12 -3.95
CA LEU A 245 -12.22 3.12 -2.93
C LEU A 245 -13.01 1.81 -3.11
N ILE A 246 -14.30 1.89 -3.47
CA ILE A 246 -15.10 0.71 -3.84
C ILE A 246 -14.46 -0.01 -5.04
N SER A 247 -14.15 0.73 -6.11
CA SER A 247 -13.51 0.15 -7.31
C SER A 247 -12.14 -0.43 -7.02
N LEU A 248 -11.36 0.21 -6.15
CA LEU A 248 -10.05 -0.26 -5.70
C LEU A 248 -10.17 -1.57 -4.91
N ARG A 249 -11.11 -1.64 -3.95
CA ARG A 249 -11.40 -2.87 -3.20
C ARG A 249 -11.73 -4.02 -4.16
N ILE A 250 -12.63 -3.80 -5.11
CA ILE A 250 -13.00 -4.82 -6.10
C ILE A 250 -11.79 -5.22 -6.95
N ALA A 251 -10.95 -4.27 -7.38
CA ALA A 251 -9.76 -4.59 -8.15
C ALA A 251 -8.75 -5.45 -7.38
N ILE A 252 -8.52 -5.16 -6.09
CA ILE A 252 -7.68 -5.99 -5.22
C ILE A 252 -8.21 -7.43 -5.13
N GLU A 253 -9.53 -7.58 -5.05
CA GLU A 253 -10.20 -8.89 -4.94
C GLU A 253 -10.19 -9.69 -6.25
N ARG A 254 -10.17 -9.00 -7.40
CA ARG A 254 -10.21 -9.63 -8.74
C ARG A 254 -8.84 -9.83 -9.36
N SER A 255 -7.81 -9.13 -8.89
CA SER A 255 -6.46 -9.22 -9.44
C SER A 255 -5.58 -10.28 -8.72
N PRO A 256 -4.61 -10.91 -9.42
CA PRO A 256 -3.76 -11.96 -8.87
C PRO A 256 -2.63 -11.40 -7.98
N LEU A 257 -2.96 -10.61 -6.96
CA LEU A 257 -2.01 -9.95 -6.06
C LEU A 257 -1.53 -10.90 -4.96
N LYS A 258 -0.72 -11.91 -5.32
CA LYS A 258 -0.29 -12.98 -4.39
C LYS A 258 0.71 -12.51 -3.32
N GLU A 259 1.43 -11.43 -3.60
CA GLU A 259 2.49 -10.91 -2.72
C GLU A 259 2.00 -9.82 -1.77
N LEU A 260 0.78 -9.29 -2.00
CA LEU A 260 0.21 -8.18 -1.23
C LEU A 260 0.01 -8.60 0.23
N ASN A 261 0.84 -8.05 1.11
CA ASN A 261 0.85 -8.39 2.53
C ASN A 261 0.89 -7.15 3.44
N THR A 262 1.08 -5.96 2.87
CA THR A 262 1.17 -4.70 3.62
C THR A 262 0.17 -3.69 3.07
N LEU A 263 -0.63 -3.10 3.98
CA LEU A 263 -1.53 -1.99 3.69
C LEU A 263 -1.16 -0.79 4.54
N THR A 264 -1.19 0.39 3.94
CA THR A 264 -1.04 1.66 4.66
C THR A 264 -2.11 2.63 4.19
N PHE A 265 -2.86 3.18 5.14
CA PHE A 265 -3.79 4.26 4.90
C PHE A 265 -3.20 5.57 5.42
N LEU A 266 -3.09 6.55 4.55
CA LEU A 266 -2.55 7.88 4.84
C LEU A 266 -3.70 8.89 4.75
N SER A 267 -3.99 9.61 5.83
CA SER A 267 -5.11 10.57 5.90
C SER A 267 -6.42 9.96 5.40
N ILE A 268 -6.83 8.82 5.96
CA ILE A 268 -8.08 8.18 5.56
C ILE A 268 -9.22 8.66 6.44
N HIS A 269 -10.32 9.04 5.82
CA HIS A 269 -11.56 9.30 6.54
C HIS A 269 -12.25 7.99 6.93
N PRO A 270 -13.02 7.93 8.03
CA PRO A 270 -13.55 6.66 8.52
C PRO A 270 -14.46 5.92 7.53
N ALA A 271 -15.28 6.63 6.76
CA ALA A 271 -16.13 6.01 5.73
C ALA A 271 -15.29 5.30 4.64
N GLY A 272 -14.04 5.73 4.41
CA GLY A 272 -13.13 5.06 3.50
C GLY A 272 -12.84 3.60 3.91
N LEU A 273 -12.76 3.31 5.22
CA LEU A 273 -12.59 1.92 5.70
C LEU A 273 -13.82 1.06 5.41
N LEU A 274 -15.03 1.64 5.48
CA LEU A 274 -16.26 0.92 5.12
C LEU A 274 -16.21 0.46 3.66
N TYR A 275 -15.77 1.32 2.74
CA TYR A 275 -15.68 0.99 1.32
C TYR A 275 -14.55 0.02 0.98
N LEU A 276 -13.55 -0.09 1.84
CA LEU A 276 -12.46 -1.06 1.75
C LEU A 276 -12.72 -2.37 2.51
N GLN A 277 -13.90 -2.51 3.13
CA GLN A 277 -14.19 -3.64 4.01
C GLN A 277 -14.15 -4.99 3.24
N PRO A 278 -13.33 -5.97 3.68
CA PRO A 278 -13.09 -7.21 2.94
C PRO A 278 -14.28 -8.16 2.69
N MET A 279 -15.40 -7.99 3.41
CA MET A 279 -16.46 -9.03 3.48
C MET A 279 -17.88 -8.47 3.35
N LEU A 280 -18.02 -7.20 3.00
CA LEU A 280 -19.32 -6.56 2.81
C LEU A 280 -19.34 -5.94 1.41
N GLY A 281 -20.06 -6.58 0.48
CA GLY A 281 -20.65 -5.83 -0.62
C GLY A 281 -20.59 -6.42 -2.02
N LEU A 282 -21.21 -5.65 -2.89
CA LEU A 282 -21.34 -5.84 -4.33
C LEU A 282 -19.94 -6.03 -4.96
N GLY A 283 -19.79 -7.05 -5.80
CA GLY A 283 -18.53 -7.38 -6.46
C GLY A 283 -17.58 -8.30 -5.66
N SER A 284 -17.93 -8.70 -4.43
CA SER A 284 -17.18 -9.73 -3.69
C SER A 284 -17.23 -11.10 -4.40
N THR A 285 -16.22 -11.93 -4.16
CA THR A 285 -16.11 -13.32 -4.65
C THR A 285 -15.68 -14.25 -3.51
N PRO A 286 -15.89 -15.58 -3.62
CA PRO A 286 -15.38 -16.53 -2.62
C PRO A 286 -13.85 -16.45 -2.41
N GLY A 287 -13.10 -15.92 -3.37
CA GLY A 287 -11.65 -15.68 -3.26
C GLY A 287 -11.28 -14.41 -2.48
N SER A 288 -12.22 -13.51 -2.22
CA SER A 288 -11.97 -12.17 -1.63
C SER A 288 -11.38 -12.28 -0.23
N SER A 289 -11.93 -13.14 0.62
CA SER A 289 -11.37 -13.40 1.95
C SER A 289 -9.94 -13.90 1.87
N LYS A 290 -9.59 -14.76 0.90
CA LYS A 290 -8.21 -15.21 0.69
C LYS A 290 -7.27 -14.08 0.27
N ARG A 291 -7.78 -13.01 -0.37
CA ARG A 291 -6.99 -11.83 -0.77
C ARG A 291 -6.74 -10.85 0.37
N TRP A 292 -7.67 -10.74 1.31
CA TRP A 292 -7.48 -9.88 2.48
C TRP A 292 -6.78 -10.60 3.64
N ASN A 293 -6.98 -11.92 3.78
CA ASN A 293 -6.32 -12.73 4.80
C ASN A 293 -4.81 -12.92 4.59
N GLN A 294 -4.22 -12.44 3.50
CA GLN A 294 -2.75 -12.39 3.30
C GLN A 294 -2.12 -11.13 3.89
N ILE A 295 -2.91 -10.12 4.27
CA ILE A 295 -2.38 -8.92 4.93
C ILE A 295 -1.80 -9.31 6.30
N ARG A 296 -0.58 -8.88 6.55
CA ARG A 296 0.20 -9.13 7.78
C ARG A 296 0.61 -7.84 8.47
N LYS A 297 0.69 -6.75 7.72
CA LYS A 297 1.11 -5.43 8.21
C LYS A 297 0.06 -4.41 7.82
N LEU A 298 -0.43 -3.69 8.81
CA LEU A 298 -1.45 -2.66 8.63
C LEU A 298 -0.99 -1.39 9.33
N ALA A 299 -1.01 -0.28 8.61
CA ALA A 299 -0.82 1.05 9.18
C ALA A 299 -2.02 1.92 8.82
N ILE A 300 -2.63 2.59 9.80
CA ILE A 300 -3.78 3.46 9.60
C ILE A 300 -3.48 4.83 10.18
N HIS A 301 -3.48 5.85 9.32
CA HIS A 301 -3.46 7.25 9.72
C HIS A 301 -4.86 7.79 9.45
N MET A 302 -5.72 7.74 10.46
CA MET A 302 -7.13 8.09 10.33
C MET A 302 -7.35 9.55 10.73
N ASP A 303 -8.10 10.32 9.94
CA ASP A 303 -8.48 11.67 10.32
C ASP A 303 -9.38 11.65 11.57
N SER A 304 -9.14 12.57 12.52
CA SER A 304 -9.91 12.67 13.75
C SER A 304 -11.38 12.99 13.45
N PHE A 305 -12.25 12.42 14.28
CA PHE A 305 -13.69 12.51 14.09
C PHE A 305 -14.38 12.71 15.44
N PRO A 306 -15.35 13.63 15.57
CA PRO A 306 -16.04 13.85 16.84
C PRO A 306 -16.76 12.58 17.30
N PHE A 307 -16.55 12.18 18.56
CA PHE A 307 -17.14 10.97 19.16
C PHE A 307 -17.89 11.22 20.48
N ASP A 308 -18.00 12.48 20.89
CA ASP A 308 -18.59 12.90 22.18
C ASP A 308 -20.09 12.63 22.25
N GLN A 309 -20.74 12.51 21.09
CA GLN A 309 -22.18 12.24 20.97
C GLN A 309 -22.42 10.77 20.59
N PRO A 310 -23.30 10.03 21.31
CA PRO A 310 -23.60 8.63 21.00
C PRO A 310 -24.07 8.39 19.56
N SER A 311 -24.76 9.37 18.96
CA SER A 311 -25.24 9.36 17.56
C SER A 311 -24.12 9.45 16.53
N ARG A 312 -22.92 9.88 16.91
CA ARG A 312 -21.78 10.10 16.01
C ARG A 312 -20.72 9.01 16.10
N THR A 313 -21.01 7.87 16.72
CA THR A 313 -20.04 6.78 16.99
C THR A 313 -19.92 5.73 15.88
N GLU A 314 -20.66 5.88 14.79
CA GLU A 314 -20.66 4.92 13.66
C GLU A 314 -19.26 4.69 13.09
N HIS A 315 -18.45 5.75 12.97
CA HIS A 315 -17.08 5.68 12.48
C HIS A 315 -16.19 4.75 13.32
N LEU A 316 -16.39 4.70 14.65
CA LEU A 316 -15.69 3.78 15.53
C LEU A 316 -16.16 2.34 15.33
N ARG A 317 -17.47 2.12 15.08
CA ARG A 317 -17.99 0.78 14.73
C ARG A 317 -17.42 0.28 13.41
N ILE A 318 -17.28 1.17 12.42
CA ILE A 318 -16.64 0.88 11.13
C ILE A 318 -15.18 0.47 11.36
N LEU A 319 -14.41 1.28 12.10
CA LEU A 319 -13.02 0.98 12.45
C LEU A 319 -12.87 -0.36 13.17
N HIS A 320 -13.70 -0.60 14.19
CA HIS A 320 -13.71 -1.84 14.96
C HIS A 320 -13.97 -3.06 14.07
N THR A 321 -14.97 -2.95 13.19
CA THR A 321 -15.35 -4.02 12.27
C THR A 321 -14.25 -4.27 11.23
N TYR A 322 -13.59 -3.22 10.75
CA TYR A 322 -12.45 -3.32 9.85
C TYR A 322 -11.26 -4.04 10.49
N LEU A 323 -10.86 -3.60 11.69
CA LEU A 323 -9.76 -4.23 12.42
C LEU A 323 -10.07 -5.68 12.77
N ARG A 324 -11.31 -5.99 13.20
CA ARG A 324 -11.74 -7.36 13.50
C ARG A 324 -11.56 -8.30 12.30
N THR A 325 -11.83 -7.82 11.08
CA THR A 325 -11.69 -8.64 9.88
C THR A 325 -10.24 -9.01 9.60
N LEU A 326 -9.29 -8.11 9.86
CA LEU A 326 -7.87 -8.34 9.61
C LEU A 326 -7.12 -8.93 10.81
N SER A 327 -7.63 -8.74 12.03
CA SER A 327 -6.95 -9.10 13.29
C SER A 327 -6.43 -10.54 13.36
N PRO A 328 -7.08 -11.58 12.80
CA PRO A 328 -6.56 -12.95 12.86
C PRO A 328 -5.22 -13.14 12.14
N CYS A 329 -4.90 -12.26 11.20
CA CYS A 329 -3.75 -12.37 10.32
C CYS A 329 -2.64 -11.36 10.62
N LEU A 330 -2.93 -10.26 11.34
CA LEU A 330 -1.98 -9.18 11.56
C LEU A 330 -0.83 -9.59 12.49
N SER A 331 0.38 -9.28 12.03
CA SER A 331 1.64 -9.40 12.78
C SER A 331 2.21 -8.04 13.19
N ARG A 332 1.86 -6.98 12.44
CA ARG A 332 2.23 -5.60 12.73
C ARG A 332 1.01 -4.69 12.55
N LEU A 333 0.76 -3.86 13.54
CA LEU A 333 -0.31 -2.87 13.52
C LEU A 333 0.26 -1.52 13.95
N PHE A 334 0.12 -0.51 13.09
CA PHE A 334 0.34 0.88 13.42
C PHE A 334 -1.00 1.61 13.28
N PHE A 335 -1.36 2.40 14.28
CA PHE A 335 -2.54 3.24 14.21
C PHE A 335 -2.24 4.62 14.78
N ARG A 336 -2.71 5.66 14.08
CA ARG A 336 -2.70 7.03 14.61
C ARG A 336 -3.97 7.78 14.25
N TRP A 337 -4.40 8.64 15.18
CA TRP A 337 -5.34 9.70 14.89
C TRP A 337 -4.61 10.91 14.33
N LYS A 338 -5.14 11.52 13.28
CA LYS A 338 -4.61 12.74 12.68
C LYS A 338 -5.53 13.91 13.03
N GLY A 339 -4.98 14.92 13.70
CA GLY A 339 -5.78 15.98 14.31
C GLY A 339 -5.96 15.68 15.80
N ASP A 340 -7.18 15.83 16.30
CA ASP A 340 -7.50 15.59 17.71
C ASP A 340 -7.29 14.14 18.13
N ARG A 341 -6.99 13.94 19.42
CA ARG A 341 -6.88 12.61 20.04
C ARG A 341 -8.22 11.88 19.95
N GLY A 342 -8.16 10.62 19.53
CA GLY A 342 -9.34 9.74 19.52
C GLY A 342 -9.23 8.60 20.53
N PRO A 343 -10.31 7.82 20.72
CA PRO A 343 -10.27 6.64 21.58
C PRO A 343 -9.34 5.57 21.00
N SER A 344 -8.87 4.65 21.85
CA SER A 344 -8.02 3.56 21.36
C SER A 344 -8.79 2.58 20.46
N PRO A 345 -8.27 2.29 19.25
CA PRO A 345 -8.89 1.35 18.33
C PRO A 345 -8.84 -0.09 18.83
N LEU A 346 -8.01 -0.38 19.85
CA LEU A 346 -7.76 -1.73 20.38
C LEU A 346 -8.79 -2.14 21.43
N SER A 347 -9.43 -1.17 22.06
CA SER A 347 -10.34 -1.35 23.20
C SER A 347 -11.68 -0.63 23.03
N LEU A 348 -12.12 -0.45 21.77
CA LEU A 348 -13.41 0.16 21.42
C LEU A 348 -14.60 -0.59 22.04
N ASP A 349 -14.45 -1.88 22.35
CA ASP A 349 -15.41 -2.68 23.12
C ASP A 349 -15.63 -2.22 24.56
N ARG A 350 -14.79 -1.31 25.07
CA ARG A 350 -14.88 -0.75 26.42
C ARG A 350 -15.16 0.75 26.45
N GLU A 351 -15.17 1.39 25.29
CA GLU A 351 -15.41 2.83 25.22
C GLU A 351 -16.87 3.13 25.62
N PRO A 352 -17.11 4.06 26.56
CA PRO A 352 -18.46 4.37 27.04
C PRO A 352 -19.43 4.75 25.92
N CYS A 353 -18.93 5.46 24.90
CA CYS A 353 -19.72 5.91 23.76
C CYS A 353 -20.25 4.75 22.87
N LEU A 354 -19.64 3.57 22.96
CA LEU A 354 -20.04 2.37 22.23
C LEU A 354 -20.77 1.34 23.09
N GLN A 355 -20.87 1.56 24.41
CA GLN A 355 -21.65 0.71 25.28
C GLN A 355 -23.14 0.97 25.09
N PRO A 356 -23.97 -0.08 25.18
CA PRO A 356 -25.41 0.08 25.30
C PRO A 356 -25.74 0.93 26.53
N PRO A 357 -26.76 1.81 26.49
CA PRO A 357 -27.29 2.40 27.71
C PRO A 357 -27.74 1.27 28.64
N ARG A 358 -27.41 1.35 29.92
CA ARG A 358 -27.82 0.35 30.92
C ARG A 358 -29.35 0.43 31.05
N SER A 359 -30.07 -0.52 30.44
CA SER A 359 -31.51 -0.67 30.65
C SER A 359 -31.75 -1.22 32.05
N THR A 360 -32.55 -0.52 32.85
CA THR A 360 -33.01 -0.96 34.17
C THR A 360 -34.13 -2.00 34.09
N ASP A 361 -34.65 -2.27 32.89
CA ASP A 361 -35.73 -3.21 32.65
C ASP A 361 -35.19 -4.59 32.23
N PRO A 362 -35.36 -5.65 33.05
CA PRO A 362 -34.86 -6.99 32.78
C PRO A 362 -35.63 -7.72 31.66
N SER A 363 -36.74 -7.15 31.16
CA SER A 363 -37.58 -7.77 30.13
C SER A 363 -37.12 -7.48 28.68
N LEU A 364 -36.22 -6.52 28.48
CA LEU A 364 -35.71 -6.15 27.15
C LEU A 364 -34.41 -6.90 26.81
N PRO A 365 -34.25 -7.40 25.58
CA PRO A 365 -32.99 -8.02 25.15
C PRO A 365 -31.86 -6.99 25.28
N GLN A 366 -30.89 -7.29 26.14
CA GLN A 366 -29.76 -6.41 26.41
C GLN A 366 -28.94 -6.24 25.13
N ALA A 367 -28.94 -5.04 24.56
CA ALA A 367 -28.09 -4.74 23.42
C ALA A 367 -26.63 -5.00 23.83
N HIS A 368 -25.90 -5.83 23.10
CA HIS A 368 -24.50 -6.11 23.41
C HIS A 368 -23.58 -5.15 22.67
N GLY A 369 -22.62 -4.57 23.40
CA GLY A 369 -21.55 -3.77 22.83
C GLY A 369 -20.64 -4.56 21.87
N PRO A 370 -19.65 -3.90 21.24
CA PRO A 370 -18.72 -4.59 20.36
C PRO A 370 -17.98 -5.69 21.13
N ARG A 371 -17.82 -6.89 20.53
CA ARG A 371 -16.90 -7.89 21.10
C ARG A 371 -15.44 -7.38 21.07
N PRO A 372 -14.62 -7.71 22.09
CA PRO A 372 -13.22 -7.34 22.14
C PRO A 372 -12.42 -7.81 20.92
N LEU A 373 -11.46 -7.00 20.47
CA LEU A 373 -10.52 -7.40 19.43
C LEU A 373 -9.48 -8.36 19.99
N ARG A 374 -9.14 -9.39 19.20
CA ARG A 374 -8.06 -10.33 19.51
C ARG A 374 -7.10 -10.41 18.34
N PHE A 375 -5.82 -10.29 18.63
CA PHE A 375 -4.76 -10.34 17.63
C PHE A 375 -3.82 -11.51 17.90
N PRO A 376 -4.19 -12.75 17.50
CA PRO A 376 -3.46 -13.97 17.88
C PRO A 376 -2.06 -14.10 17.26
N ARG A 377 -1.66 -13.18 16.35
CA ARG A 377 -0.37 -13.20 15.65
C ARG A 377 0.41 -11.90 15.77
N LEU A 378 -0.10 -10.93 16.53
CA LEU A 378 0.47 -9.59 16.62
C LEU A 378 1.78 -9.64 17.42
N ARG A 379 2.85 -9.17 16.78
CA ARG A 379 4.19 -9.08 17.36
C ARG A 379 4.62 -7.64 17.59
N TYR A 380 4.19 -6.72 16.72
CA TYR A 380 4.56 -5.31 16.79
C TYR A 380 3.29 -4.45 16.78
N MET A 381 3.14 -3.58 17.77
CA MET A 381 2.01 -2.68 17.88
C MET A 381 2.51 -1.26 18.12
N GLU A 382 1.93 -0.29 17.43
CA GLU A 382 2.20 1.12 17.68
C GLU A 382 0.89 1.89 17.61
N LEU A 383 0.63 2.67 18.65
CA LEU A 383 -0.55 3.51 18.80
C LEU A 383 -0.09 4.94 19.09
N GLU A 384 -0.49 5.86 18.22
CA GLU A 384 -0.14 7.28 18.31
C GLU A 384 -1.39 8.16 18.50
N ASN A 385 -1.28 9.22 19.31
CA ASN A 385 -2.28 10.28 19.46
C ASN A 385 -3.66 9.76 19.94
N ALA A 386 -3.67 8.96 21.02
CA ALA A 386 -4.89 8.30 21.52
C ALA A 386 -5.20 8.63 22.99
N LEU A 387 -6.48 8.50 23.36
CA LEU A 387 -6.98 8.52 24.74
C LEU A 387 -7.24 7.09 25.21
N MET A 388 -6.72 6.74 26.38
CA MET A 388 -6.88 5.41 26.98
C MET A 388 -7.04 5.48 28.49
N ASP A 389 -7.59 4.43 29.08
CA ASP A 389 -7.50 4.18 30.53
C ASP A 389 -6.31 3.24 30.80
N SER A 390 -5.67 3.36 31.98
CA SER A 390 -4.57 2.46 32.36
C SER A 390 -4.99 0.98 32.30
N SER A 391 -6.24 0.69 32.69
CA SER A 391 -6.84 -0.65 32.64
C SER A 391 -6.97 -1.22 31.21
N GLN A 392 -7.16 -0.37 30.21
CA GLN A 392 -7.25 -0.81 28.80
C GLN A 392 -5.87 -1.26 28.31
N ILE A 393 -4.83 -0.51 28.63
CA ILE A 393 -3.44 -0.85 28.28
C ILE A 393 -3.01 -2.14 28.98
N SER A 394 -3.22 -2.23 30.29
CA SER A 394 -2.80 -3.40 31.07
C SER A 394 -3.53 -4.68 30.62
N THR A 395 -4.82 -4.58 30.31
CA THR A 395 -5.58 -5.71 29.76
C THR A 395 -5.04 -6.10 28.39
N PHE A 396 -4.76 -5.14 27.51
CA PHE A 396 -4.23 -5.43 26.18
C PHE A 396 -2.90 -6.19 26.24
N ILE A 397 -1.95 -5.71 27.06
CA ILE A 397 -0.65 -6.35 27.26
C ILE A 397 -0.83 -7.76 27.83
N SER A 398 -1.67 -7.93 28.85
CA SER A 398 -1.93 -9.22 29.48
C SER A 398 -2.53 -10.24 28.51
N CYS A 399 -3.50 -9.82 27.68
CA CYS A 399 -4.14 -10.68 26.68
C CYS A 399 -3.18 -11.12 25.57
N HIS A 400 -2.19 -10.28 25.21
CA HIS A 400 -1.30 -10.53 24.07
C HIS A 400 0.15 -10.86 24.49
N ARG A 401 0.41 -11.07 25.79
CA ARG A 401 1.76 -11.32 26.35
C ARG A 401 2.56 -12.44 25.68
N ARG A 402 1.89 -13.41 25.06
CA ARG A 402 2.53 -14.58 24.40
C ARG A 402 2.96 -14.29 22.97
N THR A 403 2.44 -13.25 22.34
CA THR A 403 2.66 -12.97 20.92
C THR A 403 3.33 -11.62 20.70
N LEU A 404 3.04 -10.64 21.55
CA LEU A 404 3.53 -9.27 21.46
C LEU A 404 5.01 -9.22 21.85
N ALA A 405 5.86 -8.83 20.91
CA ALA A 405 7.31 -8.70 21.11
C ALA A 405 7.70 -7.24 21.39
N GLU A 406 7.08 -6.29 20.69
CA GLU A 406 7.32 -4.86 20.83
C GLU A 406 5.99 -4.12 20.78
N PHE A 407 5.84 -3.10 21.63
CA PHE A 407 4.74 -2.15 21.55
C PHE A 407 5.22 -0.73 21.85
N ASN A 408 4.60 0.24 21.19
CA ASN A 408 4.87 1.67 21.38
C ASN A 408 3.55 2.42 21.57
N PHE A 409 3.50 3.27 22.60
CA PHE A 409 2.41 4.20 22.85
C PHE A 409 2.99 5.61 22.72
N GLU A 410 2.88 6.21 21.54
CA GLU A 410 3.40 7.54 21.26
C GLU A 410 2.29 8.57 21.46
N ASP A 411 2.57 9.62 22.20
CA ASP A 411 1.57 10.66 22.45
C ASP A 411 0.21 10.10 22.91
N VAL A 412 0.21 9.19 23.89
CA VAL A 412 -1.01 8.62 24.48
C VAL A 412 -1.29 9.29 25.81
N THR A 413 -2.53 9.74 26.02
CA THR A 413 -2.96 10.35 27.28
C THR A 413 -3.87 9.41 28.05
N LEU A 414 -3.57 9.22 29.34
CA LEU A 414 -4.41 8.44 30.23
C LEU A 414 -5.58 9.30 30.72
N ARG A 415 -6.82 8.85 30.50
CA ARG A 415 -8.03 9.44 31.08
C ARG A 415 -8.19 9.09 32.55
N SER A 416 -7.72 7.90 32.93
CA SER A 416 -7.78 7.39 34.30
C SER A 416 -6.59 6.45 34.61
N GLY A 417 -6.14 6.49 35.87
CA GLY A 417 -5.04 5.68 36.40
C GLY A 417 -3.64 6.22 36.04
N SER A 418 -2.62 5.47 36.45
CA SER A 418 -1.20 5.81 36.21
C SER A 418 -0.56 4.92 35.13
N TRP A 419 0.59 5.36 34.60
CA TRP A 419 1.39 4.52 33.70
C TRP A 419 1.98 3.29 34.40
N ASP A 420 2.21 3.36 35.72
CA ASP A 420 2.61 2.21 36.52
C ASP A 420 1.55 1.13 36.52
N ASP A 421 0.27 1.50 36.68
CA ASP A 421 -0.86 0.57 36.60
C ASP A 421 -1.02 -0.02 35.19
N ALA A 422 -0.79 0.82 34.16
CA ALA A 422 -0.89 0.43 32.77
C ALA A 422 0.16 -0.63 32.38
N LEU A 423 1.37 -0.48 32.91
CA LEU A 423 2.53 -1.32 32.61
C LEU A 423 2.79 -2.41 33.66
N ALA A 424 2.01 -2.47 34.74
CA ALA A 424 2.06 -3.52 35.76
C ALA A 424 2.14 -4.96 35.20
N PRO A 425 1.47 -5.34 34.09
CA PRO A 425 1.65 -6.68 33.52
C PRO A 425 3.10 -7.02 33.15
N LEU A 426 3.96 -6.04 32.88
CA LEU A 426 5.38 -6.27 32.59
C LEU A 426 6.18 -6.74 33.80
N THR A 427 5.85 -6.27 35.01
CA THR A 427 6.52 -6.75 36.25
C THR A 427 6.25 -8.22 36.46
N HIS A 428 5.00 -8.65 36.24
CA HIS A 428 4.59 -10.06 36.32
C HIS A 428 5.22 -10.94 35.24
N ILE A 429 5.51 -10.39 34.06
CA ILE A 429 6.12 -11.14 32.95
C ILE A 429 7.64 -11.28 33.16
N THR A 430 8.30 -10.24 33.70
CA THR A 430 9.76 -10.21 33.87
C THR A 430 10.23 -10.72 35.24
N GLY A 431 9.32 -10.86 36.20
CA GLY A 431 9.64 -11.34 37.55
C GLY A 431 10.45 -10.34 38.41
N ASN A 432 10.68 -9.12 37.90
CA ASN A 432 11.43 -8.06 38.57
C ASN A 432 11.00 -6.67 38.05
N ASP A 433 11.18 -5.62 38.86
CA ASP A 433 10.89 -4.22 38.51
C ASP A 433 11.98 -3.58 37.62
N ASP A 434 12.85 -4.38 36.98
CA ASP A 434 13.99 -3.88 36.19
C ASP A 434 13.59 -3.02 34.99
N TRP A 435 12.36 -3.14 34.49
CA TRP A 435 11.85 -2.27 33.43
C TRP A 435 11.55 -0.84 33.94
N LYS A 436 11.22 -0.66 35.22
CA LYS A 436 11.02 0.67 35.83
C LYS A 436 12.34 1.42 35.92
N ARG A 437 13.42 0.73 36.33
CA ARG A 437 14.78 1.28 36.40
C ARG A 437 15.39 1.63 35.05
N ARG A 438 14.89 1.03 33.96
CA ARG A 438 15.33 1.32 32.59
C ARG A 438 14.56 2.47 31.92
N ALA A 439 13.41 2.86 32.46
CA ALA A 439 12.66 4.03 32.00
C ALA A 439 13.20 5.34 32.62
N GLU A 440 13.85 5.24 33.78
CA GLU A 440 14.51 6.36 34.48
C GLU A 440 15.91 6.63 33.91
N GLU A 441 16.03 6.89 32.60
CA GLU A 441 17.20 7.61 32.08
C GLU A 441 16.96 9.10 32.35
N VAL A 442 17.47 9.57 33.49
CA VAL A 442 17.59 11.00 33.80
C VAL A 442 18.42 11.64 32.69
N MET A 443 17.78 12.40 31.81
CA MET A 443 18.48 13.29 30.91
C MET A 443 18.98 14.48 31.73
N ASP A 444 20.23 14.44 32.17
CA ASP A 444 20.94 15.66 32.54
C ASP A 444 21.09 16.50 31.26
N VAL A 445 20.18 17.45 31.07
CA VAL A 445 20.32 18.49 30.06
C VAL A 445 21.41 19.44 30.57
N PRO A 446 22.59 19.52 29.94
CA PRO A 446 23.57 20.52 30.33
C PRO A 446 23.00 21.88 29.93
N LEU A 447 22.62 22.70 30.91
CA LEU A 447 22.36 24.12 30.73
C LEU A 447 23.68 24.81 30.34
N ILE A 448 23.96 24.86 29.03
CA ILE A 448 25.00 25.76 28.51
C ILE A 448 24.40 27.16 28.52
N LEU A 449 24.58 27.87 29.63
CA LEU A 449 24.37 29.31 29.68
C LEU A 449 25.42 29.96 28.78
N SER A 450 24.96 30.53 27.67
CA SER A 450 25.79 31.36 26.79
C SER A 450 26.17 32.63 27.55
N PRO A 451 27.45 33.09 27.55
CA PRO A 451 27.80 34.35 28.17
C PRO A 451 27.22 35.49 27.32
N VAL A 452 26.18 36.13 27.81
CA VAL A 452 25.70 37.43 27.32
C VAL A 452 26.43 38.50 28.12
N ASN A 453 27.49 39.07 27.53
CA ASN A 453 27.93 40.46 27.70
C ASN A 453 29.28 40.64 27.01
N ILE A 454 29.27 41.24 25.81
CA ILE A 454 30.26 42.22 25.33
C ILE A 454 29.55 43.04 24.24
N GLU A 455 29.52 44.36 24.46
CA GLU A 455 28.95 45.39 23.61
C GLU A 455 29.61 45.51 22.22
N PRO A 456 28.94 46.15 21.25
CA PRO A 456 29.34 46.15 19.86
C PRO A 456 30.41 47.21 19.57
N ARG A 457 31.42 46.86 18.77
CA ARG A 457 32.23 47.84 18.05
C ARG A 457 32.21 47.59 16.55
N ILE A 458 31.94 48.70 15.87
CA ILE A 458 31.75 48.91 14.43
C ILE A 458 33.12 48.99 13.72
N MET A 459 33.08 48.85 12.39
CA MET A 459 34.13 48.92 11.34
C MET A 459 34.71 47.54 10.99
N GLY A 460 34.79 47.08 9.75
CA GLY A 460 34.64 47.65 8.40
C GLY A 460 35.33 46.64 7.45
N PRO A 461 35.03 46.60 6.14
CA PRO A 461 35.36 45.45 5.29
C PRO A 461 36.77 45.56 4.70
N LEU A 462 37.54 44.46 4.63
CA LEU A 462 38.63 44.36 3.64
C LEU A 462 39.03 42.90 3.34
N MET A 463 38.87 42.57 2.05
CA MET A 463 39.62 41.69 1.14
C MET A 463 40.20 40.32 1.55
N GLU A 464 39.92 39.39 0.62
CA GLU A 464 40.68 38.23 0.17
C GLU A 464 42.18 38.19 0.53
N GLN A 465 42.62 37.01 1.00
CA GLN A 465 43.86 36.40 0.49
C GLN A 465 43.82 34.87 0.63
N GLN A 466 44.38 34.26 -0.40
CA GLN A 466 44.50 32.84 -0.72
C GLN A 466 45.78 32.24 -0.11
N GLU A 467 45.95 30.91 -0.27
CA GLU A 467 47.13 30.02 -0.04
C GLU A 467 47.00 29.14 1.22
N GLU A 468 46.74 27.82 1.10
CA GLU A 468 47.64 26.70 0.71
C GLU A 468 48.91 26.55 1.57
N GLU A 469 48.98 25.54 2.45
CA GLU A 469 49.80 24.33 2.26
C GLU A 469 49.88 23.41 3.52
N ARG A 470 49.68 22.11 3.26
CA ARG A 470 50.35 20.88 3.76
C ARG A 470 51.10 20.92 5.12
N SER A 471 50.81 19.94 6.00
CA SER A 471 51.56 18.65 6.05
C SER A 471 51.31 17.78 7.32
N ARG A 472 51.15 16.48 7.07
CA ARG A 472 51.69 15.27 7.74
C ARG A 472 51.54 14.99 9.25
N GLY A 473 51.10 13.74 9.51
CA GLY A 473 51.34 12.96 10.74
C GLY A 473 50.16 12.01 11.03
N GLN A 474 49.94 10.93 10.27
CA GLN A 474 50.54 9.59 10.42
C GLN A 474 50.62 9.07 11.86
N LEU A 475 49.59 8.33 12.31
CA LEU A 475 49.74 7.23 13.27
C LEU A 475 48.78 6.09 12.91
N THR A 476 49.33 5.06 12.30
CA THR A 476 48.81 3.70 12.23
C THR A 476 49.47 2.88 13.32
N LEU A 477 48.72 2.05 14.06
CA LEU A 477 49.07 0.66 14.37
C LEU A 477 47.85 -0.07 14.96
N SER A 478 47.88 -1.37 14.81
CA SER A 478 46.75 -2.25 14.52
C SER A 478 46.72 -3.51 15.39
N ARG A 479 45.56 -4.20 15.39
CA ARG A 479 45.31 -5.62 15.79
C ARG A 479 45.32 -5.87 17.32
N TRP A 480 44.44 -6.67 17.94
CA TRP A 480 43.76 -7.94 17.60
C TRP A 480 42.76 -8.20 18.78
N LEU A 481 41.51 -8.69 18.70
CA LEU A 481 41.01 -10.00 18.24
C LEU A 481 39.47 -10.01 18.10
N SER A 482 39.02 -10.46 16.93
CA SER A 482 37.89 -11.36 16.60
C SER A 482 36.59 -11.51 17.45
N ARG A 483 35.49 -11.49 16.66
CA ARG A 483 34.22 -12.27 16.75
C ARG A 483 33.06 -11.73 17.61
N SER A 484 32.07 -11.12 16.94
CA SER A 484 30.82 -11.82 16.60
C SER A 484 30.02 -11.04 15.54
N ARG A 485 29.37 -11.79 14.64
CA ARG A 485 28.64 -11.34 13.45
C ARG A 485 27.19 -10.92 13.80
N SER A 486 26.64 -10.07 12.91
CA SER A 486 25.22 -9.89 12.57
C SER A 486 24.43 -8.78 13.27
N SER A 487 24.39 -7.57 12.68
CA SER A 487 23.28 -6.62 12.87
C SER A 487 22.96 -5.70 11.68
N THR A 488 23.57 -5.88 10.51
CA THR A 488 23.37 -4.98 9.35
C THR A 488 22.11 -5.26 8.53
N ALA A 489 21.38 -6.35 8.77
CA ALA A 489 20.14 -6.66 8.06
C ALA A 489 18.89 -5.97 8.64
N ALA A 490 18.92 -5.55 9.91
CA ALA A 490 17.74 -4.98 10.59
C ALA A 490 17.53 -3.48 10.31
N LYS A 491 18.55 -2.75 9.86
CA LYS A 491 18.45 -1.29 9.61
C LYS A 491 17.75 -0.95 8.29
N LYS A 492 17.91 -1.76 7.24
CA LYS A 492 17.26 -1.50 5.94
C LYS A 492 15.74 -1.70 5.94
N THR A 493 15.21 -2.58 6.79
CA THR A 493 13.75 -2.84 6.84
C THR A 493 12.97 -1.74 7.56
N LYS A 494 13.63 -0.93 8.42
CA LYS A 494 13.00 0.21 9.09
C LYS A 494 12.91 1.39 8.13
N GLU A 495 13.96 1.69 7.37
CA GLU A 495 14.03 2.85 6.46
C GLU A 495 13.08 2.78 5.25
N GLN A 496 12.78 1.59 4.72
CA GLN A 496 11.93 1.45 3.54
C GLN A 496 10.43 1.76 3.79
N PHE A 497 10.01 1.84 5.07
CA PHE A 497 8.65 2.24 5.43
C PHE A 497 8.47 3.78 5.44
N TRP A 498 9.54 4.52 5.77
CA TRP A 498 9.53 5.96 6.00
C TRP A 498 9.92 6.73 4.73
N GLY A 499 8.92 6.99 3.88
CA GLY A 499 9.06 7.97 2.80
C GLY A 499 9.08 9.39 3.37
N GLY A 500 10.29 9.95 3.57
CA GLY A 500 10.61 11.38 3.51
C GLY A 500 9.94 12.36 4.48
N SER A 501 10.60 12.64 5.60
CA SER A 501 10.92 14.02 6.03
C SER A 501 12.19 14.00 6.89
N GLU A 502 13.28 14.58 6.39
CA GLU A 502 14.63 14.47 6.96
C GLU A 502 14.90 15.42 8.15
N HIS A 503 13.93 16.21 8.62
CA HIS A 503 14.16 17.19 9.69
C HIS A 503 13.96 16.66 11.13
N MET A 504 13.56 15.40 11.33
CA MET A 504 13.50 14.76 12.67
C MET A 504 14.62 13.73 12.94
N ARG A 505 15.62 13.60 12.05
CA ARG A 505 16.65 12.55 12.16
C ARG A 505 17.76 12.79 13.19
N LYS A 506 17.68 13.83 14.03
CA LYS A 506 18.69 14.08 15.09
C LYS A 506 18.25 13.80 16.53
N PHE A 507 17.03 13.33 16.78
CA PHE A 507 16.57 13.12 18.17
C PHE A 507 16.17 11.68 18.56
N LEU A 508 16.19 10.69 17.66
CA LEU A 508 15.80 9.32 18.00
C LEU A 508 16.88 8.28 17.64
N ARG A 509 18.05 8.40 18.27
CA ARG A 509 19.02 7.31 18.44
C ARG A 509 19.16 6.91 19.91
N SER A 510 18.04 6.57 20.55
CA SER A 510 18.04 5.94 21.89
C SER A 510 16.68 5.31 22.19
N SER A 511 16.24 4.36 21.36
CA SER A 511 15.22 3.38 21.76
C SER A 511 15.04 2.37 20.63
N VAL A 512 15.77 1.26 20.73
CA VAL A 512 15.48 0.05 19.94
C VAL A 512 15.70 -1.12 20.89
N PHE A 513 14.63 -1.57 21.54
CA PHE A 513 14.64 -2.82 22.31
C PHE A 513 14.26 -3.96 21.36
N ALA A 514 15.24 -4.81 21.04
CA ALA A 514 14.99 -6.11 20.42
C ALA A 514 15.01 -7.17 21.53
N TRP A 515 13.91 -7.88 21.73
CA TRP A 515 13.84 -9.03 22.63
C TRP A 515 13.90 -10.33 21.82
N ARG A 516 14.81 -11.24 22.21
CA ARG A 516 14.94 -12.62 21.72
C ARG A 516 14.12 -13.57 22.58
#